data_AF-A0A932TSE4-F1
#
_entry.id   AF-A0A932TSE4-F1
#
_cell.length_a   1.000
_cell.length_b   1.000
_cell.length_c   1.000
_cell.angle_alpha   90.00
_cell.angle_beta   90.00
_cell.angle_gamma   90.00
#
_symmetry.space_group_name_H-M   'P 1'
#
loop_
_entity.id
_entity.type
_entity.pdbx_description
1 polymer ?
#
loop_
_entity_poly.entity_id
_entity_poly.type
_entity_poly.pdbx_seq_one_letter_code
_entity_poly.pdbx_strand_id
1 'polypeptide(L)'
;MGVALDEWVELVDREYLRDFVPAGGSAVKIAVADPEEVAAAMDAVAAAADERGYFVARVSAAETRIHMIDHVFHAVARGVEWERITDQYLRALLNANGILVGAEQPLRDLAGIAEANGRLRDDLYLEINRLIVNNVLRDYALCKEFRTAMAMLCRGCINPANVAPDEAAMIRQWLRGERCSLAALKRVQIYQRIGRHNARLLLASLTRWLRQVGYAGVALVINLSAVVTEYRVGEVPVRYTRNTLLDAYEVLRQFIDGIEETRHLLLAVVCTPGLVEDPKRSVANYAALQLRIVNEVRDRDRANPLNTLVRLDGAADEGGLTWTRRE
;
A
#
# COMPACT_ATOMS: atom_id res chain seq x y z
N MET A 1 22.19 20.57 -6.14
CA MET A 1 22.26 20.33 -4.68
C MET A 1 21.27 19.27 -4.26
N GLY A 2 21.78 18.12 -3.85
CA GLY A 2 20.99 17.02 -3.32
C GLY A 2 20.94 17.05 -1.79
N VAL A 3 20.43 15.94 -1.24
CA VAL A 3 20.34 15.63 0.18
C VAL A 3 21.02 14.28 0.36
N ALA A 4 21.87 14.11 1.38
CA ALA A 4 22.46 12.80 1.66
C ALA A 4 21.36 11.77 1.95
N LEU A 5 21.54 10.53 1.48
CA LEU A 5 20.53 9.46 1.67
C LEU A 5 20.19 9.26 3.15
N ASP A 6 21.20 9.18 4.01
CA ASP A 6 21.01 8.95 5.45
C ASP A 6 20.23 10.10 6.10
N GLU A 7 20.53 11.35 5.72
CA GLU A 7 19.82 12.53 6.21
C GLU A 7 18.34 12.50 5.79
N TRP A 8 18.08 12.13 4.54
CA TRP A 8 16.71 12.03 4.04
C TRP A 8 15.93 10.92 4.75
N VAL A 9 16.53 9.76 4.96
CA VAL A 9 15.89 8.62 5.65
C VAL A 9 15.65 8.93 7.12
N GLU A 10 16.61 9.56 7.82
CA GLU A 10 16.42 9.99 9.21
C GLU A 10 15.26 10.98 9.34
N LEU A 11 15.12 11.90 8.39
CA LEU A 11 14.01 12.84 8.35
C LEU A 11 12.68 12.14 8.03
N VAL A 12 12.66 11.22 7.07
CA VAL A 12 11.46 10.41 6.77
C VAL A 12 11.03 9.62 8.00
N ASP A 13 11.99 9.04 8.71
CA ASP A 13 11.75 8.32 9.96
C ASP A 13 11.14 9.23 11.04
N ARG A 14 11.82 10.34 11.33
CA ARG A 14 11.44 11.26 12.42
C ARG A 14 10.09 11.92 12.17
N GLU A 15 9.85 12.42 10.97
CA GLU A 15 8.68 13.26 10.67
C GLU A 15 7.46 12.43 10.23
N TYR A 16 7.67 11.26 9.62
CA TYR A 16 6.57 10.47 9.04
C TYR A 16 6.38 9.11 9.71
N LEU A 17 7.43 8.27 9.77
CA LEU A 17 7.29 6.89 10.25
C LEU A 17 7.08 6.78 11.76
N ARG A 18 7.63 7.73 12.53
CA ARG A 18 7.51 7.70 13.99
C ARG A 18 6.09 7.94 14.49
N ASP A 19 5.49 9.06 14.10
CA ASP A 19 4.26 9.56 14.73
C ASP A 19 3.14 9.90 13.74
N PHE A 20 3.46 10.59 12.63
CA PHE A 20 2.44 11.12 11.71
C PHE A 20 1.62 10.02 11.03
N VAL A 21 2.27 9.04 10.41
CA VAL A 21 1.57 7.96 9.70
C VAL A 21 0.86 6.99 10.67
N PRO A 22 1.43 6.59 11.82
CA PRO A 22 0.73 5.76 12.79
C PRO A 22 -0.51 6.43 13.41
N ALA A 23 -0.51 7.76 13.51
CA ALA A 23 -1.63 8.57 13.96
C ALA A 23 -2.76 8.73 12.90
N GLY A 24 -2.58 8.20 11.68
CA GLY A 24 -3.58 8.26 10.61
C GLY A 24 -3.26 9.22 9.49
N GLY A 25 -2.11 9.90 9.56
CA GLY A 25 -1.57 10.66 8.44
C GLY A 25 -1.12 9.76 7.29
N SER A 26 -0.95 10.38 6.13
CA SER A 26 -0.40 9.75 4.95
C SER A 26 0.45 10.73 4.16
N ALA A 27 1.51 10.23 3.55
CA ALA A 27 2.48 11.06 2.85
C ALA A 27 2.98 10.39 1.58
N VAL A 28 3.29 11.22 0.59
CA VAL A 28 3.99 10.82 -0.64
C VAL A 28 5.34 11.51 -0.64
N LYS A 29 6.40 10.72 -0.86
CA LYS A 29 7.77 11.22 -1.01
C LYS A 29 8.40 10.62 -2.25
N ILE A 30 9.11 11.45 -3.00
CA ILE A 30 9.75 11.10 -4.26
C ILE A 30 11.23 11.45 -4.12
N ALA A 31 12.10 10.46 -4.26
CA ALA A 31 13.55 10.64 -4.31
C ALA A 31 14.05 10.37 -5.74
N VAL A 32 14.83 11.32 -6.25
CA VAL A 32 15.63 11.15 -7.46
C VAL A 32 17.03 10.77 -7.00
N ALA A 33 17.48 9.57 -7.34
CA ALA A 33 18.79 9.02 -7.00
C ALA A 33 19.51 8.59 -8.27
N ASP A 34 20.83 8.45 -8.22
CA ASP A 34 21.54 7.86 -9.35
C ASP A 34 21.13 6.40 -9.57
N PRO A 35 21.21 5.88 -10.82
CA PRO A 35 20.83 4.51 -11.12
C PRO A 35 21.45 3.46 -10.19
N GLU A 36 22.71 3.68 -9.80
CA GLU A 36 23.50 2.86 -8.88
C GLU A 36 22.91 2.83 -7.45
N GLU A 37 22.26 3.93 -7.04
CA GLU A 37 21.83 4.21 -5.67
C GLU A 37 20.33 3.95 -5.44
N VAL A 38 19.54 3.79 -6.50
CA VAL A 38 18.09 3.55 -6.40
C VAL A 38 17.76 2.38 -5.46
N ALA A 39 18.51 1.27 -5.56
CA ALA A 39 18.30 0.11 -4.71
C ALA A 39 18.62 0.41 -3.24
N ALA A 40 19.77 1.05 -2.97
CA ALA A 40 20.18 1.44 -1.63
C ALA A 40 19.17 2.39 -0.97
N ALA A 41 18.66 3.37 -1.72
CA ALA A 41 17.66 4.31 -1.24
C ALA A 41 16.32 3.62 -0.91
N MET A 42 15.88 2.68 -1.75
CA MET A 42 14.69 1.87 -1.46
C MET A 42 14.87 1.00 -0.22
N ASP A 43 16.04 0.39 -0.06
CA ASP A 43 16.34 -0.49 1.07
C ASP A 43 16.43 0.28 2.37
N ALA A 44 17.01 1.46 2.38
CA ALA A 44 17.10 2.31 3.56
C ALA A 44 15.70 2.74 4.06
N VAL A 45 14.81 3.19 3.17
CA VAL A 45 13.43 3.54 3.56
C VAL A 45 12.64 2.32 4.03
N ALA A 46 12.79 1.19 3.34
CA ALA A 46 12.13 -0.05 3.71
C ALA A 46 12.59 -0.56 5.09
N ALA A 47 13.90 -0.51 5.37
CA ALA A 47 14.46 -0.90 6.66
C ALA A 47 13.96 0.00 7.79
N ALA A 48 13.99 1.32 7.62
CA ALA A 48 13.48 2.27 8.61
C ALA A 48 11.98 2.02 8.93
N ALA A 49 11.18 1.71 7.91
CA ALA A 49 9.77 1.37 8.11
C ALA A 49 9.58 0.01 8.83
N ASP A 50 10.36 -1.01 8.46
CA ASP A 50 10.29 -2.34 9.08
C ASP A 50 10.66 -2.31 10.56
N GLU A 51 11.72 -1.57 10.93
CA GLU A 51 12.15 -1.34 12.32
C GLU A 51 11.05 -0.68 13.17
N ARG A 52 10.18 0.11 12.53
CA ARG A 52 9.01 0.77 13.14
C ARG A 52 7.76 -0.11 13.17
N GLY A 53 7.82 -1.35 12.67
CA GLY A 53 6.69 -2.28 12.62
C GLY A 53 5.66 -1.95 11.55
N TYR A 54 6.08 -1.38 10.42
CA TYR A 54 5.23 -1.19 9.25
C TYR A 54 5.08 -2.48 8.45
N PHE A 55 3.97 -2.59 7.72
CA PHE A 55 3.91 -3.51 6.60
C PHE A 55 4.63 -2.88 5.41
N VAL A 56 5.79 -3.43 5.05
CA VAL A 56 6.60 -2.91 3.93
C VAL A 56 6.25 -3.66 2.64
N ALA A 57 5.83 -2.91 1.62
CA ALA A 57 5.57 -3.42 0.28
C ALA A 57 6.49 -2.75 -0.73
N ARG A 58 7.33 -3.54 -1.41
CA ARG A 58 8.19 -3.07 -2.50
C ARG A 58 7.53 -3.37 -3.85
N VAL A 59 7.48 -2.38 -4.74
CA VAL A 59 6.92 -2.53 -6.10
C VAL A 59 7.89 -1.95 -7.12
N SER A 60 8.23 -2.72 -8.14
CA SER A 60 9.06 -2.24 -9.26
C SER A 60 8.24 -1.96 -10.50
N ALA A 61 8.42 -0.78 -11.10
CA ALA A 61 7.81 -0.44 -12.38
C ALA A 61 8.34 -1.28 -13.54
N ALA A 62 9.51 -1.92 -13.39
CA ALA A 62 10.05 -2.84 -14.40
C ALA A 62 9.22 -4.14 -14.50
N GLU A 63 8.57 -4.55 -13.41
CA GLU A 63 7.82 -5.81 -13.31
C GLU A 63 6.31 -5.58 -13.21
N THR A 64 5.91 -4.46 -12.60
CA THR A 64 4.52 -4.10 -12.35
C THR A 64 4.14 -2.94 -13.25
N ARG A 65 2.98 -3.05 -13.91
CA ARG A 65 2.39 -1.96 -14.70
C ARG A 65 1.81 -0.90 -13.77
N ILE A 66 2.64 -0.05 -13.19
CA ILE A 66 2.23 0.89 -12.15
C ILE A 66 1.26 1.97 -12.65
N HIS A 67 1.20 2.18 -13.97
CA HIS A 67 0.20 3.02 -14.62
C HIS A 67 -1.23 2.47 -14.49
N MET A 68 -1.39 1.25 -13.98
CA MET A 68 -2.66 0.67 -13.59
C MET A 68 -2.69 0.47 -12.07
N ILE A 69 -3.53 1.24 -11.39
CA ILE A 69 -3.62 1.25 -9.93
C ILE A 69 -4.02 -0.11 -9.32
N ASP A 70 -4.80 -0.91 -10.05
CA ASP A 70 -5.12 -2.28 -9.66
C ASP A 70 -3.89 -3.19 -9.63
N HIS A 71 -2.95 -3.03 -10.56
CA HIS A 71 -1.69 -3.77 -10.53
C HIS A 71 -0.84 -3.40 -9.32
N VAL A 72 -0.84 -2.13 -8.90
CA VAL A 72 -0.17 -1.68 -7.67
C VAL A 72 -0.83 -2.33 -6.45
N PHE A 73 -2.16 -2.29 -6.36
CA PHE A 73 -2.90 -2.96 -5.28
C PHE A 73 -2.57 -4.47 -5.24
N HIS A 74 -2.55 -5.16 -6.38
CA HIS A 74 -2.25 -6.60 -6.44
C HIS A 74 -0.81 -6.90 -6.01
N ALA A 75 0.15 -6.03 -6.37
CA ALA A 75 1.53 -6.18 -5.93
C ALA A 75 1.64 -6.11 -4.40
N VAL A 76 0.95 -5.15 -3.77
CA VAL A 76 0.86 -5.05 -2.30
C VAL A 76 0.15 -6.26 -1.70
N ALA A 77 -1.04 -6.60 -2.21
CA ALA A 77 -1.89 -7.68 -1.73
C ALA A 77 -1.25 -9.08 -1.82
N ARG A 78 -0.32 -9.30 -2.75
CA ARG A 78 0.45 -10.55 -2.86
C ARG A 78 1.43 -10.74 -1.71
N GLY A 79 1.98 -9.65 -1.15
CA GLY A 79 2.86 -9.71 0.03
C GLY A 79 2.12 -9.88 1.35
N VAL A 80 0.79 -9.88 1.34
CA VAL A 80 -0.03 -10.00 2.55
C VAL A 80 -0.28 -11.48 2.89
N GLU A 81 0.10 -11.85 4.11
CA GLU A 81 -0.24 -13.12 4.75
C GLU A 81 -1.70 -13.09 5.23
N TRP A 82 -2.65 -13.17 4.29
CA TRP A 82 -4.09 -12.99 4.54
C TRP A 82 -4.66 -13.84 5.66
N GLU A 83 -4.22 -15.10 5.78
CA GLU A 83 -4.67 -16.00 6.84
C GLU A 83 -4.18 -15.51 8.21
N ARG A 84 -2.90 -15.14 8.32
CA ARG A 84 -2.30 -14.61 9.54
C ARG A 84 -2.95 -13.31 9.99
N ILE A 85 -3.13 -12.34 9.10
CA ILE A 85 -3.72 -11.05 9.49
C ILE A 85 -5.21 -11.18 9.86
N THR A 86 -5.93 -12.13 9.24
CA THR A 86 -7.33 -12.40 9.57
C THR A 86 -7.45 -13.06 10.94
N ASP A 87 -6.58 -14.03 11.23
CA ASP A 87 -6.50 -14.68 12.54
C ASP A 87 -6.14 -13.66 13.65
N GLN A 88 -5.11 -12.82 13.41
CA GLN A 88 -4.72 -11.75 14.34
C GLN A 88 -5.85 -10.76 14.61
N TYR A 89 -6.55 -10.31 13.55
CA TYR A 89 -7.71 -9.44 13.70
C TYR A 89 -8.79 -10.07 14.60
N LEU A 90 -9.15 -11.32 14.32
CA LEU A 90 -10.19 -12.01 15.06
C LEU A 90 -9.79 -12.22 16.51
N ARG A 91 -8.57 -12.66 16.80
CA ARG A 91 -8.10 -12.81 18.18
C ARG A 91 -8.18 -11.49 18.94
N ALA A 92 -7.72 -10.40 18.33
CA ALA A 92 -7.82 -9.07 18.94
C ALA A 92 -9.28 -8.68 19.20
N LEU A 93 -10.17 -8.91 18.23
CA LEU A 93 -11.60 -8.63 18.35
C LEU A 93 -12.26 -9.46 19.46
N LEU A 94 -11.97 -10.76 19.53
CA LEU A 94 -12.51 -11.67 20.54
C LEU A 94 -12.04 -11.30 21.95
N ASN A 95 -10.73 -11.08 22.12
CA ASN A 95 -10.14 -10.66 23.38
C ASN A 95 -10.71 -9.32 23.86
N ALA A 96 -10.87 -8.34 22.96
CA ALA A 96 -11.48 -7.05 23.28
C ALA A 96 -12.94 -7.15 23.72
N ASN A 97 -13.63 -8.25 23.39
CA ASN A 97 -15.02 -8.53 23.79
C ASN A 97 -15.10 -9.60 24.90
N GLY A 98 -14.00 -9.86 25.60
CA GLY A 98 -13.96 -10.79 26.74
C GLY A 98 -14.10 -12.26 26.37
N ILE A 99 -13.84 -12.62 25.12
CA ILE A 99 -13.75 -14.02 24.67
C ILE A 99 -12.27 -14.39 24.66
N LEU A 100 -11.88 -15.21 25.63
CA LEU A 100 -10.51 -15.68 25.81
C LEU A 100 -10.18 -16.73 24.74
N VAL A 101 -9.14 -16.47 23.95
CA VAL A 101 -8.58 -17.45 23.02
C VAL A 101 -7.11 -17.65 23.35
N GLY A 102 -6.71 -18.89 23.65
CA GLY A 102 -5.30 -19.20 23.90
C GLY A 102 -4.42 -18.84 22.70
N ALA A 103 -3.19 -18.37 22.94
CA ALA A 103 -2.28 -17.92 21.88
C ALA A 103 -2.09 -18.97 20.76
N GLU A 104 -1.89 -20.23 21.16
CA GLU A 104 -1.71 -21.36 20.24
C GLU A 104 -3.02 -22.09 19.90
N GLN A 105 -4.14 -21.71 20.53
CA GLN A 105 -5.42 -22.38 20.30
C GLN A 105 -5.96 -22.00 18.91
N PRO A 106 -6.23 -22.96 18.01
CA PRO A 106 -6.77 -22.65 16.69
C PRO A 106 -8.18 -22.06 16.79
N LEU A 107 -8.47 -20.98 16.05
CA LEU A 107 -9.81 -20.36 16.02
C LEU A 107 -10.92 -21.31 15.53
N ARG A 108 -10.56 -22.35 14.78
CA ARG A 108 -11.46 -23.42 14.34
C ARG A 108 -11.88 -24.37 15.46
N ASP A 109 -11.16 -24.41 16.58
CA ASP A 109 -11.53 -25.16 17.79
C ASP A 109 -12.56 -24.37 18.61
N LEU A 110 -13.72 -24.14 18.00
CA LEU A 110 -14.78 -23.38 18.64
C LEU A 110 -15.31 -24.06 19.91
N ALA A 111 -15.25 -25.40 19.97
CA ALA A 111 -15.70 -26.16 21.14
C ALA A 111 -14.78 -25.91 22.35
N GLY A 112 -13.45 -26.03 22.17
CA GLY A 112 -12.50 -25.73 23.24
C GLY A 112 -12.52 -24.26 23.64
N ILE A 113 -12.72 -23.33 22.71
CA ILE A 113 -12.87 -21.90 23.05
C ILE A 113 -14.14 -21.70 23.88
N ALA A 114 -15.27 -22.32 23.50
CA ALA A 114 -16.52 -22.19 24.25
C ALA A 114 -16.39 -22.74 25.68
N GLU A 115 -15.78 -23.89 25.85
CA GLU A 115 -15.51 -24.50 27.16
C GLU A 115 -14.64 -23.60 28.04
N ALA A 116 -13.52 -23.09 27.50
CA ALA A 116 -12.62 -22.18 28.22
C ALA A 116 -13.28 -20.86 28.65
N ASN A 117 -14.36 -20.47 27.97
CA ASN A 117 -15.13 -19.26 28.28
C ASN A 117 -16.41 -19.54 29.08
N GLY A 118 -16.68 -20.80 29.46
CA GLY A 118 -17.91 -21.20 30.16
C GLY A 118 -19.18 -20.97 29.34
N ARG A 119 -19.10 -21.10 28.01
CA ARG A 119 -20.19 -20.84 27.07
C ARG A 119 -20.60 -22.10 26.32
N LEU A 120 -21.84 -22.11 25.82
CA LEU A 120 -22.26 -23.11 24.84
C LEU A 120 -21.67 -22.76 23.46
N ARG A 121 -21.27 -23.79 22.71
CA ARG A 121 -20.64 -23.64 21.38
C ARG A 121 -21.48 -22.79 20.42
N ASP A 122 -22.78 -23.05 20.34
CA ASP A 122 -23.65 -22.40 19.36
C ASP A 122 -23.97 -20.95 19.74
N ASP A 123 -24.07 -20.67 21.05
CA ASP A 123 -24.21 -19.30 21.57
C ASP A 123 -22.95 -18.47 21.26
N LEU A 124 -21.77 -19.05 21.51
CA LEU A 124 -20.50 -18.41 21.17
C LEU A 124 -20.40 -18.17 19.65
N TYR A 125 -20.76 -19.15 18.82
CA TYR A 125 -20.75 -18.96 17.36
C TYR A 125 -21.65 -17.79 16.91
N LEU A 126 -22.85 -17.69 17.48
CA LEU A 126 -23.78 -16.61 17.16
C LEU A 126 -23.22 -15.25 17.59
N GLU A 127 -22.60 -15.18 18.77
CA GLU A 127 -21.95 -13.99 19.28
C GLU A 127 -20.76 -13.55 18.41
N ILE A 128 -19.87 -14.47 18.05
CA ILE A 128 -18.75 -14.19 17.14
C ILE A 128 -19.26 -13.66 15.80
N ASN A 129 -20.33 -14.24 15.25
CA ASN A 129 -20.93 -13.74 14.02
C ASN A 129 -21.49 -12.31 14.18
N ARG A 130 -22.11 -11.99 15.32
CA ARG A 130 -22.56 -10.62 15.62
C ARG A 130 -21.37 -9.66 15.71
N LEU A 131 -20.26 -10.08 16.32
CA LEU A 131 -19.04 -9.28 16.38
C LEU A 131 -18.47 -9.00 14.99
N ILE A 132 -18.39 -10.01 14.12
CA ILE A 132 -17.94 -9.85 12.72
C ILE A 132 -18.87 -8.88 11.98
N VAL A 133 -20.19 -9.02 12.13
CA VAL A 133 -21.16 -8.11 11.50
C VAL A 133 -20.96 -6.67 11.99
N ASN A 134 -20.83 -6.47 13.30
CA ASN A 134 -20.77 -5.14 13.90
C ASN A 134 -19.43 -4.43 13.71
N ASN A 135 -18.32 -5.17 13.66
CA ASN A 135 -16.97 -4.60 13.61
C ASN A 135 -16.33 -4.66 12.22
N VAL A 136 -16.76 -5.57 11.35
CA VAL A 136 -16.25 -5.67 9.98
C VAL A 136 -17.28 -5.15 8.98
N LEU A 137 -18.46 -5.78 8.90
CA LEU A 137 -19.46 -5.41 7.89
C LEU A 137 -20.10 -4.04 8.12
N ARG A 138 -20.05 -3.52 9.36
CA ARG A 138 -20.49 -2.15 9.70
C ARG A 138 -19.34 -1.17 9.88
N ASP A 139 -18.09 -1.56 9.63
CA ASP A 139 -17.02 -0.57 9.43
C ASP A 139 -17.19 0.05 8.03
N TYR A 140 -17.85 1.20 7.97
CA TYR A 140 -18.11 1.94 6.74
C TYR A 140 -16.90 2.76 6.26
N ALA A 141 -15.81 2.81 7.04
CA ALA A 141 -14.54 3.34 6.55
C ALA A 141 -13.82 2.33 5.62
N LEU A 142 -14.23 1.06 5.64
CA LEU A 142 -13.82 0.06 4.66
C LEU A 142 -14.79 0.05 3.48
N CYS A 143 -14.27 -0.07 2.26
CA CYS A 143 -15.12 -0.20 1.08
C CYS A 143 -15.92 -1.52 1.14
N LYS A 144 -17.08 -1.54 0.47
CA LYS A 144 -18.06 -2.61 0.62
C LYS A 144 -17.48 -3.98 0.29
N GLU A 145 -16.75 -4.08 -0.81
CA GLU A 145 -16.14 -5.33 -1.26
C GLU A 145 -15.07 -5.82 -0.29
N PHE A 146 -14.26 -4.92 0.27
CA PHE A 146 -13.21 -5.26 1.23
C PHE A 146 -13.79 -5.84 2.51
N ARG A 147 -14.75 -5.14 3.14
CA ARG A 147 -15.36 -5.64 4.39
C ARG A 147 -16.15 -6.93 4.18
N THR A 148 -16.77 -7.12 3.02
CA THR A 148 -17.41 -8.40 2.66
C THR A 148 -16.36 -9.52 2.59
N ALA A 149 -15.25 -9.29 1.89
CA ALA A 149 -14.15 -10.23 1.80
C ALA A 149 -13.56 -10.57 3.18
N MET A 150 -13.26 -9.57 4.01
CA MET A 150 -12.70 -9.78 5.34
C MET A 150 -13.67 -10.50 6.28
N ALA A 151 -14.97 -10.16 6.26
CA ALA A 151 -15.97 -10.85 7.08
C ALA A 151 -16.09 -12.34 6.73
N MET A 152 -15.92 -12.67 5.44
CA MET A 152 -15.90 -14.06 4.99
C MET A 152 -14.63 -14.80 5.39
N LEU A 153 -13.46 -14.18 5.23
CA LEU A 153 -12.21 -14.76 5.71
C LEU A 153 -12.28 -15.02 7.22
N CYS A 154 -12.82 -14.06 8.00
CA CYS A 154 -13.06 -14.22 9.42
C CYS A 154 -13.96 -15.43 9.73
N ARG A 155 -15.10 -15.56 9.04
CA ARG A 155 -15.99 -16.73 9.22
C ARG A 155 -15.29 -18.04 8.86
N GLY A 156 -14.44 -18.04 7.83
CA GLY A 156 -13.64 -19.18 7.42
C GLY A 156 -12.63 -19.63 8.49
N CYS A 157 -12.08 -18.70 9.29
CA CYS A 157 -11.20 -19.04 10.42
C CYS A 157 -11.93 -19.78 11.55
N ILE A 158 -13.20 -19.45 11.80
CA ILE A 158 -14.00 -19.99 12.91
C ILE A 158 -14.67 -21.30 12.54
N ASN A 159 -15.25 -21.39 11.34
CA ASN A 159 -15.93 -22.59 10.89
C ASN A 159 -15.66 -22.87 9.41
N PRO A 160 -14.57 -23.60 9.10
CA PRO A 160 -14.22 -23.98 7.74
C PRO A 160 -15.26 -24.88 7.04
N ALA A 161 -16.20 -25.50 7.78
CA ALA A 161 -17.26 -26.33 7.20
C ALA A 161 -18.48 -25.50 6.73
N ASN A 162 -18.66 -24.29 7.26
CA ASN A 162 -19.77 -23.40 6.91
C ASN A 162 -19.44 -22.44 5.76
N VAL A 163 -18.16 -22.31 5.42
CA VAL A 163 -17.69 -21.64 4.20
C VAL A 163 -17.33 -22.79 3.26
N ALA A 164 -17.89 -22.83 2.05
CA ALA A 164 -17.46 -23.86 1.11
C ALA A 164 -15.92 -23.76 0.98
N PRO A 165 -15.13 -24.85 1.09
CA PRO A 165 -13.66 -24.79 1.17
C PRO A 165 -12.99 -23.95 0.06
N ASP A 166 -13.69 -23.76 -1.05
CA ASP A 166 -13.30 -22.96 -2.21
C ASP A 166 -13.48 -21.44 -2.04
N GLU A 167 -14.38 -20.96 -1.17
CA GLU A 167 -14.74 -19.54 -1.11
C GLU A 167 -13.66 -18.66 -0.46
N ALA A 168 -13.05 -19.10 0.64
CA ALA A 168 -11.97 -18.36 1.28
C ALA A 168 -10.72 -18.32 0.39
N ALA A 169 -10.41 -19.43 -0.31
CA ALA A 169 -9.34 -19.50 -1.28
C ALA A 169 -9.62 -18.56 -2.48
N MET A 170 -10.85 -18.56 -3.01
CA MET A 170 -11.30 -17.66 -4.06
C MET A 170 -11.15 -16.19 -3.68
N ILE A 171 -11.51 -15.80 -2.45
CA ILE A 171 -11.34 -14.41 -1.98
C ILE A 171 -9.87 -14.02 -1.94
N ARG A 172 -8.99 -14.91 -1.44
CA ARG A 172 -7.54 -14.66 -1.45
C ARG A 172 -7.01 -14.52 -2.87
N GLN A 173 -7.44 -15.38 -3.79
CA GLN A 173 -7.12 -15.27 -5.21
C GLN A 173 -7.59 -13.92 -5.79
N TRP A 174 -8.82 -13.49 -5.48
CA TRP A 174 -9.36 -12.21 -5.93
C TRP A 174 -8.56 -11.01 -5.39
N LEU A 175 -8.22 -11.00 -4.10
CA LEU A 175 -7.39 -9.96 -3.48
C LEU A 175 -6.01 -9.89 -4.13
N ARG A 176 -5.42 -11.05 -4.46
CA ARG A 176 -4.10 -11.15 -5.11
C ARG A 176 -4.12 -10.89 -6.61
N GLY A 177 -5.30 -10.71 -7.21
CA GLY A 177 -5.42 -10.53 -8.66
C GLY A 177 -5.30 -11.81 -9.49
N GLU A 178 -5.37 -12.96 -8.84
CA GLU A 178 -5.27 -14.26 -9.48
C GLU A 178 -6.58 -14.62 -10.21
N ARG A 179 -6.51 -15.65 -11.05
CA ARG A 179 -7.66 -16.12 -11.83
C ARG A 179 -8.69 -16.77 -10.92
N CYS A 180 -9.75 -16.01 -10.60
CA CYS A 180 -10.93 -16.49 -9.88
C CYS A 180 -12.22 -16.34 -10.72
N SER A 181 -13.23 -17.14 -10.37
CA SER A 181 -14.55 -17.14 -11.04
C SER A 181 -15.41 -15.97 -10.56
N LEU A 182 -15.79 -15.08 -11.47
CA LEU A 182 -16.69 -13.96 -11.14
C LEU A 182 -18.09 -14.45 -10.73
N ALA A 183 -18.55 -15.57 -11.27
CA ALA A 183 -19.83 -16.16 -10.89
C ALA A 183 -19.81 -16.63 -9.42
N ALA A 184 -18.69 -17.20 -8.97
CA ALA A 184 -18.51 -17.61 -7.58
C ALA A 184 -18.36 -16.39 -6.65
N LEU A 185 -17.63 -15.34 -7.06
CA LEU A 185 -17.54 -14.08 -6.31
C LEU A 185 -18.92 -13.42 -6.09
N LYS A 186 -19.80 -13.46 -7.09
CA LYS A 186 -21.15 -12.89 -6.99
C LYS A 186 -22.01 -13.59 -5.94
N ARG A 187 -21.85 -14.91 -5.74
CA ARG A 187 -22.57 -15.66 -4.68
C ARG A 187 -22.24 -15.10 -3.31
N VAL A 188 -21.02 -14.61 -3.16
CA VAL A 188 -20.51 -14.03 -1.93
C VAL A 188 -20.60 -12.51 -1.89
N GLN A 189 -21.44 -11.93 -2.75
CA GLN A 189 -21.76 -10.49 -2.81
C GLN A 189 -20.58 -9.59 -3.24
N ILE A 190 -19.58 -10.16 -3.93
CA ILE A 190 -18.51 -9.42 -4.61
C ILE A 190 -18.80 -9.43 -6.12
N TYR A 191 -19.19 -8.28 -6.67
CA TYR A 191 -19.79 -8.21 -8.01
C TYR A 191 -18.82 -7.87 -9.15
N GLN A 192 -17.61 -7.44 -8.80
CA GLN A 192 -16.64 -6.93 -9.76
C GLN A 192 -15.23 -7.44 -9.47
N ARG A 193 -14.42 -7.52 -10.54
CA ARG A 193 -12.97 -7.66 -10.39
C ARG A 193 -12.39 -6.37 -9.81
N ILE A 194 -11.19 -6.49 -9.26
CA ILE A 194 -10.43 -5.33 -8.87
C ILE A 194 -9.87 -4.69 -10.14
N GLY A 195 -10.04 -3.37 -10.27
CA GLY A 195 -9.67 -2.60 -11.44
C GLY A 195 -9.54 -1.12 -11.09
N ARG A 196 -9.31 -0.28 -12.11
CA ARG A 196 -9.09 1.18 -11.94
C ARG A 196 -10.12 1.91 -11.08
N HIS A 197 -11.36 1.43 -11.01
CA HIS A 197 -12.46 2.11 -10.31
C HIS A 197 -12.56 1.79 -8.82
N ASN A 198 -12.00 0.68 -8.35
CA ASN A 198 -12.13 0.23 -6.95
C ASN A 198 -10.80 -0.07 -6.25
N ALA A 199 -9.70 -0.21 -6.99
CA ALA A 199 -8.41 -0.58 -6.41
C ALA A 199 -7.90 0.43 -5.37
N ARG A 200 -8.13 1.73 -5.58
CA ARG A 200 -7.78 2.77 -4.59
C ARG A 200 -8.53 2.61 -3.28
N LEU A 201 -9.84 2.38 -3.36
CA LEU A 201 -10.68 2.16 -2.19
C LEU A 201 -10.28 0.88 -1.46
N LEU A 202 -9.89 -0.16 -2.20
CA LEU A 202 -9.36 -1.41 -1.63
C LEU A 202 -8.00 -1.19 -0.96
N LEU A 203 -7.10 -0.38 -1.54
CA LEU A 203 -5.82 -0.03 -0.93
C LEU A 203 -6.02 0.79 0.36
N ALA A 204 -6.92 1.77 0.35
CA ALA A 204 -7.30 2.53 1.54
C ALA A 204 -7.92 1.63 2.62
N SER A 205 -8.72 0.63 2.23
CA SER A 205 -9.26 -0.34 3.18
C SER A 205 -8.17 -1.27 3.74
N LEU A 206 -7.22 -1.68 2.91
CA LEU A 206 -6.11 -2.55 3.31
C LEU A 206 -5.17 -1.86 4.30
N THR A 207 -4.79 -0.60 4.05
CA THR A 207 -3.91 0.17 4.96
C THR A 207 -4.55 0.32 6.34
N ARG A 208 -5.85 0.64 6.38
CA ARG A 208 -6.64 0.69 7.62
C ARG A 208 -6.74 -0.68 8.30
N TRP A 209 -6.98 -1.75 7.55
CA TRP A 209 -7.05 -3.10 8.11
C TRP A 209 -5.71 -3.55 8.71
N LEU A 210 -4.60 -3.28 8.02
CA LEU A 210 -3.26 -3.60 8.54
C LEU A 210 -2.97 -2.83 9.84
N ARG A 211 -3.43 -1.58 9.96
CA ARG A 211 -3.38 -0.85 11.23
C ARG A 211 -4.17 -1.54 12.35
N GLN A 212 -5.38 -2.03 12.04
CA GLN A 212 -6.24 -2.72 13.02
C GLN A 212 -5.65 -4.04 13.53
N VAL A 213 -4.77 -4.71 12.76
CA VAL A 213 -4.11 -5.96 13.17
C VAL A 213 -2.77 -5.75 13.87
N GLY A 214 -2.37 -4.49 14.10
CA GLY A 214 -1.23 -4.14 14.94
C GLY A 214 -0.02 -3.56 14.21
N TYR A 215 -0.04 -3.44 12.87
CA TYR A 215 1.01 -2.72 12.16
C TYR A 215 0.98 -1.22 12.51
N ALA A 216 2.12 -0.54 12.44
CA ALA A 216 2.18 0.92 12.57
C ALA A 216 1.51 1.62 11.37
N GLY A 217 1.58 1.02 10.19
CA GLY A 217 0.97 1.49 8.94
C GLY A 217 1.49 0.67 7.76
N VAL A 218 1.36 1.22 6.56
CA VAL A 218 1.93 0.64 5.33
C VAL A 218 2.99 1.56 4.76
N ALA A 219 4.16 1.01 4.46
CA ALA A 219 5.20 1.67 3.69
C ALA A 219 5.26 1.04 2.30
N LEU A 220 4.74 1.76 1.29
CA LEU A 220 4.78 1.36 -0.10
C LEU A 220 5.98 2.03 -0.76
N VAL A 221 7.00 1.23 -1.10
CA VAL A 221 8.24 1.69 -1.73
C VAL A 221 8.23 1.31 -3.21
N ILE A 222 8.13 2.29 -4.10
CA ILE A 222 8.02 2.09 -5.55
C ILE A 222 9.33 2.45 -6.25
N ASN A 223 9.91 1.52 -6.99
CA ASN A 223 10.93 1.82 -8.00
C ASN A 223 10.23 2.32 -9.28
N LEU A 224 10.39 3.59 -9.61
CA LEU A 224 9.79 4.23 -10.78
C LEU A 224 10.74 4.26 -11.98
N SER A 225 11.99 3.79 -11.86
CA SER A 225 13.05 3.96 -12.87
C SER A 225 12.64 3.50 -14.26
N ALA A 226 11.83 2.43 -14.39
CA ALA A 226 11.37 1.96 -15.69
C ALA A 226 10.34 2.85 -16.40
N VAL A 227 9.67 3.74 -15.69
CA VAL A 227 8.82 4.76 -16.29
C VAL A 227 9.67 5.87 -16.90
N VAL A 228 10.75 6.24 -16.22
CA VAL A 228 11.56 7.43 -16.54
C VAL A 228 12.84 7.11 -17.32
N THR A 229 13.08 5.83 -17.62
CA THR A 229 14.23 5.36 -18.42
C THR A 229 13.71 4.71 -19.70
N GLU A 230 14.39 4.96 -20.82
CA GLU A 230 14.09 4.29 -22.09
C GLU A 230 14.84 2.96 -22.19
N TYR A 231 14.08 1.86 -22.12
CA TYR A 231 14.61 0.51 -22.25
C TYR A 231 14.40 -0.08 -23.64
N ARG A 232 15.35 -0.92 -24.08
CA ARG A 232 15.23 -1.71 -25.31
C ARG A 232 14.17 -2.80 -25.16
N VAL A 233 13.68 -3.31 -26.29
CA VAL A 233 12.71 -4.42 -26.29
C VAL A 233 13.36 -5.65 -25.65
N GLY A 234 12.68 -6.21 -24.65
CA GLY A 234 13.14 -7.41 -23.92
C GLY A 234 14.08 -7.15 -22.75
N GLU A 235 14.49 -5.90 -22.52
CA GLU A 235 15.40 -5.55 -21.41
C GLU A 235 14.69 -5.54 -20.05
N VAL A 236 13.41 -5.11 -20.03
CA VAL A 236 12.55 -5.18 -18.85
C VAL A 236 11.19 -5.81 -19.19
N PRO A 237 10.54 -6.49 -18.23
CA PRO A 237 9.21 -7.08 -18.46
C PRO A 237 8.12 -6.07 -18.84
N VAL A 238 8.17 -4.86 -18.27
CA VAL A 238 7.19 -3.80 -18.51
C VAL A 238 7.88 -2.58 -19.13
N ARG A 239 7.49 -2.25 -20.36
CA ARG A 239 7.96 -1.05 -21.09
C ARG A 239 6.89 0.03 -21.10
N TYR A 240 7.31 1.28 -20.93
CA TYR A 240 6.41 2.43 -20.93
C TYR A 240 6.49 3.21 -22.25
N THR A 241 5.33 3.34 -22.91
CA THR A 241 5.11 4.28 -24.01
C THR A 241 4.83 5.67 -23.43
N ARG A 242 4.72 6.69 -24.28
CA ARG A 242 4.34 8.03 -23.82
C ARG A 242 3.01 8.04 -23.07
N ASN A 243 2.00 7.32 -23.57
CA ASN A 243 0.69 7.29 -22.95
C ASN A 243 0.74 6.59 -21.59
N THR A 244 1.38 5.41 -21.50
CA THR A 244 1.45 4.69 -20.22
C THR A 244 2.38 5.37 -19.21
N LEU A 245 3.32 6.19 -19.67
CA LEU A 245 4.09 7.10 -18.81
C LEU A 245 3.18 8.19 -18.21
N LEU A 246 2.37 8.85 -19.02
CA LEU A 246 1.42 9.86 -18.51
C LEU A 246 0.39 9.24 -17.56
N ASP A 247 -0.07 8.03 -17.85
CA ASP A 247 -0.95 7.27 -16.95
C ASP A 247 -0.24 6.93 -15.61
N ALA A 248 1.06 6.61 -15.62
CA ALA A 248 1.83 6.42 -14.39
C ALA A 248 1.93 7.71 -13.58
N TYR A 249 2.14 8.85 -14.23
CA TYR A 249 2.13 10.16 -13.56
C TYR A 249 0.75 10.53 -13.04
N GLU A 250 -0.31 10.14 -13.75
CA GLU A 250 -1.66 10.31 -13.27
C GLU A 250 -1.92 9.48 -12.00
N VAL A 251 -1.44 8.23 -11.93
CA VAL A 251 -1.51 7.41 -10.70
C VAL A 251 -0.78 8.09 -9.53
N LEU A 252 0.42 8.63 -9.75
CA LEU A 252 1.15 9.36 -8.71
C LEU A 252 0.43 10.63 -8.26
N ARG A 253 -0.08 11.43 -9.20
CA ARG A 253 -0.87 12.64 -8.91
C ARG A 253 -2.08 12.29 -8.06
N GLN A 254 -2.77 11.24 -8.47
CA GLN A 254 -3.93 10.69 -7.79
C GLN A 254 -3.63 10.29 -6.34
N PHE A 255 -2.48 9.66 -6.07
CA PHE A 255 -2.04 9.39 -4.70
C PHE A 255 -1.86 10.66 -3.87
N ILE A 256 -1.22 11.68 -4.43
CA ILE A 256 -1.00 12.96 -3.74
C ILE A 256 -2.33 13.65 -3.44
N ASP A 257 -3.27 13.67 -4.38
CA ASP A 257 -4.58 14.29 -4.16
C ASP A 257 -5.47 13.52 -3.18
N GLY A 258 -5.28 12.22 -3.04
CA GLY A 258 -6.09 11.35 -2.18
C GLY A 258 -5.38 10.90 -0.90
N ILE A 259 -4.40 11.66 -0.42
CA ILE A 259 -3.68 11.34 0.84
C ILE A 259 -4.64 11.25 2.03
N GLU A 260 -5.69 12.07 2.07
CA GLU A 260 -6.68 12.07 3.17
C GLU A 260 -7.56 10.82 3.18
N GLU A 261 -7.78 10.22 2.02
CA GLU A 261 -8.60 9.01 1.86
C GLU A 261 -7.84 7.73 2.23
N THR A 262 -6.52 7.74 2.11
CA THR A 262 -5.66 6.54 2.24
C THR A 262 -4.84 6.60 3.52
N ARG A 263 -5.49 6.61 4.69
CA ARG A 263 -4.84 6.76 6.00
C ARG A 263 -3.79 5.68 6.29
N HIS A 264 -2.79 6.01 7.12
CA HIS A 264 -1.72 5.10 7.54
C HIS A 264 -0.81 4.63 6.39
N LEU A 265 -0.60 5.48 5.38
CA LEU A 265 0.25 5.15 4.22
C LEU A 265 1.42 6.13 4.09
N LEU A 266 2.64 5.58 4.07
CA LEU A 266 3.78 6.24 3.45
C LEU A 266 3.98 5.65 2.05
N LEU A 267 3.87 6.47 1.01
CA LEU A 267 4.28 6.14 -0.34
C LEU A 267 5.64 6.79 -0.62
N ALA A 268 6.69 5.98 -0.67
CA ALA A 268 8.02 6.40 -1.09
C ALA A 268 8.28 5.95 -2.53
N VAL A 269 8.62 6.87 -3.41
CA VAL A 269 8.92 6.61 -4.82
C VAL A 269 10.37 6.94 -5.05
N VAL A 270 11.16 6.00 -5.55
CA VAL A 270 12.56 6.20 -5.89
C VAL A 270 12.73 6.04 -7.39
N CYS A 271 13.46 6.95 -8.03
CA CYS A 271 13.62 7.00 -9.48
C CYS A 271 14.98 7.55 -9.89
N THR A 272 15.32 7.38 -11.17
CA THR A 272 16.52 7.96 -11.78
C THR A 272 16.31 9.42 -12.23
N PRO A 273 17.39 10.16 -12.55
CA PRO A 273 17.31 11.58 -12.94
C PRO A 273 16.42 11.88 -14.15
N GLY A 274 16.09 10.88 -14.97
CA GLY A 274 15.15 10.98 -16.10
C GLY A 274 13.76 11.54 -15.73
N LEU A 275 13.33 11.44 -14.46
CA LEU A 275 12.09 12.09 -14.00
C LEU A 275 12.10 13.60 -14.21
N VAL A 276 13.27 14.23 -14.15
CA VAL A 276 13.43 15.68 -14.28
C VAL A 276 14.17 16.04 -15.57
N GLU A 277 15.19 15.28 -15.93
CA GLU A 277 16.18 15.64 -16.96
C GLU A 277 15.84 15.14 -18.37
N ASP A 278 15.13 14.02 -18.52
CA ASP A 278 14.79 13.49 -19.85
C ASP A 278 13.65 14.33 -20.46
N PRO A 279 13.85 15.06 -21.57
CA PRO A 279 12.81 15.92 -22.13
C PRO A 279 11.54 15.17 -22.57
N LYS A 280 11.64 13.88 -22.91
CA LYS A 280 10.51 13.06 -23.36
C LYS A 280 9.77 12.41 -22.20
N ARG A 281 10.49 12.12 -21.11
CA ARG A 281 9.95 11.39 -19.96
C ARG A 281 9.73 12.27 -18.74
N SER A 282 10.30 13.47 -18.69
CA SER A 282 10.24 14.37 -17.54
C SER A 282 8.81 14.67 -17.11
N VAL A 283 8.63 14.83 -15.79
CA VAL A 283 7.38 15.25 -15.18
C VAL A 283 6.90 16.62 -15.69
N ALA A 284 7.79 17.43 -16.29
CA ALA A 284 7.42 18.67 -16.96
C ALA A 284 6.41 18.47 -18.10
N ASN A 285 6.33 17.25 -18.66
CA ASN A 285 5.32 16.90 -19.66
C ASN A 285 3.93 16.64 -19.06
N TYR A 286 3.79 16.65 -17.73
CA TYR A 286 2.54 16.43 -17.02
C TYR A 286 2.35 17.45 -15.89
N ALA A 287 1.89 18.65 -16.27
CA ALA A 287 1.74 19.80 -15.38
C ALA A 287 0.98 19.49 -14.08
N ALA A 288 -0.04 18.63 -14.14
CA ALA A 288 -0.86 18.29 -12.97
C ALA A 288 -0.06 17.61 -11.85
N LEU A 289 0.88 16.71 -12.18
CA LEU A 289 1.80 16.13 -11.20
C LEU A 289 2.91 17.13 -10.85
N GLN A 290 3.46 17.81 -11.85
CA GLN A 290 4.56 18.76 -11.66
C GLN A 290 4.23 19.81 -10.58
N LEU A 291 3.05 20.43 -10.64
CA LEU A 291 2.62 21.45 -9.68
C LEU A 291 2.47 20.94 -8.24
N ARG A 292 2.38 19.62 -8.03
CA ARG A 292 2.24 19.02 -6.70
C ARG A 292 3.57 18.55 -6.09
N ILE A 293 4.57 18.32 -6.93
CA ILE A 293 5.85 17.76 -6.49
C ILE A 293 7.00 18.77 -6.59
N VAL A 294 6.89 19.77 -7.46
CA VAL A 294 7.91 20.79 -7.65
C VAL A 294 7.74 21.89 -6.61
N ASN A 295 8.84 22.22 -5.94
CA ASN A 295 8.87 23.20 -4.86
C ASN A 295 8.48 24.60 -5.33
N GLU A 296 7.41 25.14 -4.75
CA GLU A 296 7.06 26.57 -4.86
C GLU A 296 7.99 27.43 -3.99
N VAL A 297 8.47 26.90 -2.87
CA VAL A 297 9.43 27.57 -1.96
C VAL A 297 10.81 26.95 -2.14
N ARG A 298 11.77 27.74 -2.60
CA ARG A 298 13.16 27.34 -2.78
C ARG A 298 14.07 28.28 -2.01
N ASP A 299 14.92 27.72 -1.16
CA ASP A 299 16.07 28.44 -0.63
C ASP A 299 17.16 28.50 -1.72
N ARG A 300 17.97 29.56 -1.71
CA ARG A 300 19.05 29.73 -2.71
C ARG A 300 20.24 28.83 -2.44
N ASP A 301 20.49 28.53 -1.17
CA ASP A 301 21.74 27.94 -0.70
C ASP A 301 21.51 26.60 0.03
N ARG A 302 20.26 26.15 0.21
CA ARG A 302 19.93 24.89 0.91
C ARG A 302 18.88 24.05 0.19
N ALA A 303 19.12 22.75 0.08
CA ALA A 303 18.08 21.78 -0.25
C ALA A 303 17.07 21.71 0.89
N ASN A 304 15.78 21.59 0.57
CA ASN A 304 14.75 21.33 1.56
C ASN A 304 14.38 19.83 1.53
N PRO A 305 14.80 19.02 2.51
CA PRO A 305 14.54 17.58 2.56
C PRO A 305 13.08 17.23 2.88
N LEU A 306 12.26 18.18 3.34
CA LEU A 306 10.83 17.97 3.60
C LEU A 306 9.97 18.05 2.33
N ASN A 307 10.55 18.38 1.19
CA ASN A 307 9.80 18.48 -0.05
C ASN A 307 9.19 17.12 -0.47
N THR A 308 8.17 17.20 -1.32
CA THR A 308 7.60 16.00 -1.94
C THR A 308 8.61 15.36 -2.88
N LEU A 309 9.37 16.15 -3.65
CA LEU A 309 10.47 15.68 -4.48
C LEU A 309 11.81 16.17 -3.94
N VAL A 310 12.71 15.23 -3.69
CA VAL A 310 14.11 15.46 -3.29
C VAL A 310 15.06 14.84 -4.31
N ARG A 311 16.24 15.43 -4.46
CA ARG A 311 17.37 14.83 -5.19
C ARG A 311 18.36 14.33 -4.13
N LEU A 312 18.85 13.11 -4.28
CA LEU A 312 19.87 12.57 -3.38
C LEU A 312 21.27 12.95 -3.88
N ASP A 313 22.19 13.24 -2.95
CA ASP A 313 23.59 13.53 -3.28
C ASP A 313 24.25 12.27 -3.87
N GLY A 314 24.79 12.42 -5.08
CA GLY A 314 25.15 11.33 -6.00
C GLY A 314 24.76 11.72 -7.41
N ALA A 315 23.49 12.14 -7.60
CA ALA A 315 22.97 12.67 -8.85
C ALA A 315 23.67 13.97 -9.27
N ALA A 316 24.65 13.83 -10.18
CA ALA A 316 25.59 14.85 -10.63
C ALA A 316 25.03 16.29 -10.60
N ASP A 317 25.60 17.10 -9.70
CA ASP A 317 25.42 18.54 -9.66
C ASP A 317 26.25 19.17 -10.79
N GLU A 318 25.76 19.13 -12.02
CA GLU A 318 26.18 20.04 -13.08
C GLU A 318 24.98 20.75 -13.70
N GLY A 319 24.71 21.95 -13.19
CA GLY A 319 23.82 22.91 -13.84
C GLY A 319 22.61 23.23 -12.99
N GLY A 320 22.72 24.33 -12.23
CA GLY A 320 21.57 24.98 -11.63
C GLY A 320 20.44 25.10 -12.65
N LEU A 321 19.26 24.58 -12.30
CA LEU A 321 18.02 24.73 -13.06
C LEU A 321 17.66 26.22 -13.15
N THR A 322 18.20 26.92 -14.15
CA THR A 322 17.59 28.15 -14.64
C THR A 322 16.32 27.78 -15.38
N TRP A 323 15.19 27.89 -14.70
CA TRP A 323 13.87 27.90 -15.33
C TRP A 323 13.78 29.14 -16.21
N THR A 324 14.06 29.00 -17.50
CA THR A 324 13.74 30.06 -18.46
C THR A 324 12.22 30.11 -18.61
N ARG A 325 11.62 31.12 -18.01
CA ARG A 325 10.27 31.59 -18.33
C ARG A 325 10.28 31.89 -19.84
N ARG A 326 9.53 31.13 -20.63
CA ARG A 326 9.14 31.60 -21.96
C ARG A 326 7.89 32.45 -21.78
N GLU A 327 8.01 33.71 -22.20
CA GLU A 327 6.92 34.68 -22.33
C GLU A 327 5.81 34.18 -23.28
#